data_AF-A0A815I1T3-F1
#
_entry.id   AF-A0A815I1T3-F1
#
_cell.length_a   1.000
_cell.length_b   1.000
_cell.length_c   1.000
_cell.angle_alpha   90.00
_cell.angle_beta   90.00
_cell.angle_gamma   90.00
#
_symmetry.space_group_name_H-M   'P 1'
#
loop_
_entity.id
_entity.type
_entity.pdbx_description
1 polymer ?
#
loop_
_entity_poly.entity_id
_entity_poly.type
_entity_poly.pdbx_seq_one_letter_code
_entity_poly.pdbx_strand_id
1 'polypeptide(L)'
;GYGFWSHDLGGHTQKRDPELYTRWVQWGAVSPMFRTHCTKNANNDRRLWTFPWIYQNNLARFTRLRQALIPYLYTAARRTYDSGLSVVLPLYYNYPENDEAYTFSNQYFFGSSIFVSPISQPVNASTGLVDNWPIWFPPDFQWVNFFTGDLSSSSAKKSFTIDEMPVYAQIGSIIPLLPEPRGSRDRIGRAQQIPQKLLLYTLIGGSVKGRGYVYDDDGVTSAYKDPSRTTSAVTRFDYSVSENTLQFTISAATGSFSSFPTQRSYEIQLRGVFPATSVLINGASAAYESFNELINGQDGTTNAYTYDGSSLSVIIYVRQSVPTSQATVVQVQLSDSVAHPFLVQPPVSFVGLLARCQAAKARLDYEWGVRTVFMDDYPLLLDAAATGLRITHAPETAKDELNQFFNERMPGACDEVANKISNLDPNVRSILLAQLQCTTFTRK
;
A
#
# COMPACT_ATOMS: atom_id res chain seq x y z
N GLY A 1 -5.64 -27.67 9.75
CA GLY A 1 -4.40 -26.98 10.17
C GLY A 1 -4.75 -25.75 11.00
N TYR A 2 -3.83 -25.27 11.85
CA TYR A 2 -4.04 -24.08 12.69
C TYR A 2 -3.78 -22.78 11.91
N GLY A 3 -4.73 -22.34 11.07
CA GLY A 3 -4.56 -21.18 10.17
C GLY A 3 -4.62 -19.80 10.82
N PHE A 4 -5.18 -19.69 12.03
CA PHE A 4 -5.31 -18.45 12.80
C PHE A 4 -4.34 -18.41 13.99
N TRP A 5 -3.08 -18.73 13.74
CA TRP A 5 -2.04 -18.59 14.75
C TRP A 5 -1.84 -17.12 15.13
N SER A 6 -1.29 -16.91 16.33
CA SER A 6 -1.03 -15.59 16.90
C SER A 6 0.26 -15.63 17.70
N HIS A 7 0.86 -14.46 17.87
CA HIS A 7 1.97 -14.21 18.78
C HIS A 7 1.67 -12.95 19.59
N ASP A 8 2.25 -12.85 20.78
CA ASP A 8 2.17 -11.65 21.60
C ASP A 8 3.05 -10.55 20.99
N LEU A 9 2.43 -9.57 20.34
CA LEU A 9 3.16 -8.48 19.69
C LEU A 9 4.06 -7.77 20.73
N GLY A 10 5.37 -7.80 20.50
CA GLY A 10 6.38 -7.21 21.40
C GLY A 10 6.99 -8.13 22.44
N GLY A 11 6.54 -9.38 22.52
CA GLY A 11 7.00 -10.36 23.51
C GLY A 11 6.19 -10.32 24.80
N HIS A 12 6.13 -11.48 25.47
CA HIS A 12 5.26 -11.70 26.62
C HIS A 12 5.88 -11.17 27.93
N THR A 13 7.11 -11.58 28.23
CA THR A 13 7.81 -11.31 29.49
C THR A 13 8.98 -10.34 29.35
N GLN A 14 9.50 -10.19 28.13
CA GLN A 14 10.71 -9.42 27.85
C GLN A 14 10.50 -7.94 28.14
N LYS A 15 11.59 -7.28 28.59
CA LYS A 15 11.62 -5.82 28.76
C LYS A 15 11.20 -5.16 27.46
N ARG A 16 10.46 -4.06 27.60
CA ARG A 16 10.06 -3.20 26.49
C ARG A 16 11.28 -2.70 25.70
N ASP A 17 11.29 -3.03 24.42
CA ASP A 17 12.22 -2.52 23.40
C ASP A 17 11.39 -1.85 22.28
N PRO A 18 11.56 -0.53 22.05
CA PRO A 18 10.81 0.21 21.03
C PRO A 18 10.99 -0.29 19.60
N GLU A 19 12.20 -0.70 19.24
CA GLU A 19 12.51 -1.13 17.89
C GLU A 19 11.91 -2.52 17.63
N LEU A 20 12.18 -3.46 18.54
CA LEU A 20 11.60 -4.80 18.47
C LEU A 20 10.07 -4.72 18.42
N TYR A 21 9.46 -3.88 19.25
CA TYR A 21 8.01 -3.72 19.25
C TYR A 21 7.48 -3.16 17.92
N THR A 22 8.20 -2.20 17.34
CA THR A 22 7.86 -1.64 16.02
C THR A 22 7.91 -2.71 14.94
N ARG A 23 9.02 -3.45 14.82
CA ARG A 23 9.15 -4.56 13.86
C ARG A 23 8.06 -5.62 14.05
N TRP A 24 7.72 -5.92 15.29
CA TRP A 24 6.68 -6.91 15.58
C TRP A 24 5.27 -6.42 15.24
N VAL A 25 4.95 -5.16 15.49
CA VAL A 25 3.66 -4.57 15.09
C VAL A 25 3.55 -4.48 13.56
N GLN A 26 4.65 -4.15 12.88
CA GLN A 26 4.72 -4.19 11.42
C GLN A 26 4.37 -5.59 10.89
N TRP A 27 5.00 -6.63 11.43
CA TRP A 27 4.74 -8.02 11.05
C TRP A 27 3.33 -8.47 11.45
N GLY A 28 2.87 -8.09 12.63
CA GLY A 28 1.55 -8.42 13.15
C GLY A 28 0.42 -7.92 12.26
N ALA A 29 0.56 -6.73 11.65
CA ALA A 29 -0.46 -6.14 10.78
C ALA A 29 -0.79 -7.05 9.59
N VAL A 30 0.22 -7.80 9.12
CA VAL A 30 0.16 -8.75 8.00
C VAL A 30 0.30 -10.21 8.47
N SER A 31 -0.16 -10.51 9.68
CA SER A 31 -0.30 -11.85 10.25
C SER A 31 -1.78 -12.23 10.41
N PRO A 32 -2.15 -13.50 10.67
CA PRO A 32 -3.56 -13.88 10.80
C PRO A 32 -4.26 -13.09 11.92
N MET A 33 -3.60 -12.94 13.08
CA MET A 33 -4.12 -12.27 14.26
C MET A 33 -3.25 -11.08 14.68
N PHE A 34 -3.89 -9.95 15.02
CA PHE A 34 -3.25 -8.74 15.52
C PHE A 34 -3.60 -8.52 16.99
N ARG A 35 -2.72 -8.96 17.90
CA ARG A 35 -2.99 -8.95 19.34
C ARG A 35 -1.78 -8.49 20.14
N THR A 36 -1.89 -7.34 20.79
CA THR A 36 -0.92 -6.90 21.79
C THR A 36 -1.23 -7.58 23.12
N HIS A 37 -0.22 -8.18 23.75
CA HIS A 37 -0.36 -8.87 25.02
C HIS A 37 1.00 -8.99 25.72
N CYS A 38 0.99 -8.94 27.05
CA CYS A 38 2.17 -9.12 27.88
C CYS A 38 1.77 -9.41 29.33
N THR A 39 2.73 -9.87 30.13
CA THR A 39 2.59 -9.90 31.58
C THR A 39 2.24 -8.51 32.12
N LYS A 40 1.33 -8.43 33.10
CA LYS A 40 0.98 -7.18 33.80
C LYS A 40 2.19 -6.66 34.59
N ASN A 41 3.01 -5.83 33.95
CA ASN A 41 4.22 -5.25 34.51
C ASN A 41 4.35 -3.80 34.00
N ALA A 42 4.66 -2.86 34.89
CA ALA A 42 4.83 -1.45 34.53
C ALA A 42 5.94 -1.22 33.48
N ASN A 43 6.95 -2.10 33.44
CA ASN A 43 8.05 -2.04 32.48
C ASN A 43 7.69 -2.59 31.09
N ASN A 44 6.50 -3.16 30.91
CA ASN A 44 6.05 -3.82 29.67
C ASN A 44 4.82 -3.14 29.05
N ASP A 45 4.65 -1.83 29.23
CA ASP A 45 3.54 -1.09 28.61
C ASP A 45 3.56 -1.21 27.07
N ARG A 46 2.43 -1.65 26.50
CA ARG A 46 2.23 -1.87 25.06
C ARG A 46 1.30 -0.84 24.41
N ARG A 47 0.86 0.19 25.15
CA ARG A 47 0.06 1.28 24.58
C ARG A 47 0.89 2.02 23.52
N LEU A 48 0.44 1.99 22.27
CA LEU A 48 1.20 2.44 21.10
C LEU A 48 1.67 3.91 21.23
N TRP A 49 0.86 4.76 21.85
CA TRP A 49 1.14 6.19 22.05
C TRP A 49 2.13 6.51 23.18
N THR A 50 2.65 5.51 23.88
CA THR A 50 3.66 5.71 24.94
C THR A 50 5.08 5.52 24.42
N PHE A 51 5.26 5.17 23.14
CA PHE A 51 6.57 4.99 22.51
C PHE A 51 7.10 6.34 22.00
N PRO A 52 8.43 6.50 21.89
CA PRO A 52 9.01 7.70 21.28
C PRO A 52 8.46 7.93 19.87
N TRP A 53 8.37 9.21 19.48
CA TRP A 53 7.75 9.65 18.23
C TRP A 53 8.23 8.89 16.99
N ILE A 54 9.54 8.64 16.88
CA ILE A 54 10.16 7.91 15.77
C ILE A 54 9.55 6.51 15.55
N TYR A 55 9.07 5.87 16.61
CA TYR A 55 8.40 4.56 16.55
C TYR A 55 6.88 4.71 16.47
N GLN A 56 6.32 5.67 17.19
CA GLN A 56 4.87 5.87 17.33
C GLN A 56 4.17 6.02 15.98
N ASN A 57 4.77 6.74 15.03
CA ASN A 57 4.19 6.92 13.69
C ASN A 57 4.05 5.59 12.94
N ASN A 58 5.05 4.72 13.01
CA ASN A 58 4.99 3.39 12.41
C ASN A 58 3.95 2.51 13.09
N LEU A 59 3.92 2.53 14.42
CA LEU A 59 2.92 1.80 15.20
C LEU A 59 1.49 2.21 14.78
N ALA A 60 1.24 3.50 14.63
CA ALA A 60 -0.04 4.02 14.15
C ALA A 60 -0.33 3.62 12.70
N ARG A 61 0.62 3.81 11.79
CA ARG A 61 0.50 3.47 10.36
C ARG A 61 0.16 2.00 10.14
N PHE A 62 0.86 1.07 10.78
CA PHE A 62 0.60 -0.36 10.61
C PHE A 62 -0.68 -0.83 11.32
N THR A 63 -1.09 -0.16 12.41
CA THR A 63 -2.40 -0.40 13.02
C THR A 63 -3.54 0.06 12.10
N ARG A 64 -3.39 1.20 11.41
CA ARG A 64 -4.34 1.65 10.38
C ARG A 64 -4.37 0.72 9.18
N LEU A 65 -3.21 0.27 8.70
CA LEU A 65 -3.12 -0.75 7.64
C LEU A 65 -3.90 -2.01 8.01
N ARG A 66 -3.74 -2.52 9.25
CA ARG A 66 -4.49 -3.68 9.73
C ARG A 66 -6.00 -3.47 9.65
N GLN A 67 -6.46 -2.27 9.99
CA GLN A 67 -7.87 -1.91 9.87
C GLN A 67 -8.30 -1.79 8.41
N ALA A 68 -7.52 -1.13 7.55
CA ALA A 68 -7.80 -1.04 6.12
C ALA A 68 -7.96 -2.43 5.48
N LEU A 69 -7.14 -3.41 5.89
CA LEU A 69 -7.13 -4.78 5.36
C LEU A 69 -8.31 -5.66 5.82
N ILE A 70 -9.24 -5.19 6.66
CA ILE A 70 -10.33 -6.03 7.19
C ILE A 70 -11.13 -6.74 6.08
N PRO A 71 -11.59 -6.09 4.99
CA PRO A 71 -12.37 -6.77 3.95
C PRO A 71 -11.56 -7.87 3.24
N TYR A 72 -10.28 -7.60 2.96
CA TYR A 72 -9.34 -8.57 2.40
C TYR A 72 -9.11 -9.76 3.34
N LEU A 73 -8.86 -9.49 4.62
CA LEU A 73 -8.62 -10.50 5.64
C LEU A 73 -9.84 -11.38 5.91
N TYR A 74 -11.03 -10.79 5.95
CA TYR A 74 -12.26 -11.53 6.17
C TYR A 74 -12.59 -12.44 4.98
N THR A 75 -12.31 -11.95 3.76
CA THR A 75 -12.37 -12.75 2.54
C THR A 75 -11.36 -13.91 2.58
N ALA A 76 -10.14 -13.67 3.03
CA ALA A 76 -9.14 -14.73 3.21
C ALA A 76 -9.53 -15.74 4.32
N ALA A 77 -10.18 -15.28 5.39
CA ALA A 77 -10.70 -16.13 6.44
C ALA A 77 -11.82 -17.05 5.92
N ARG A 78 -12.71 -16.54 5.08
CA ARG A 78 -13.71 -17.36 4.39
C ARG A 78 -13.06 -18.43 3.50
N ARG A 79 -12.08 -18.05 2.68
CA ARG A 79 -11.30 -19.02 1.88
C ARG A 79 -10.63 -20.08 2.77
N THR A 80 -10.12 -19.68 3.93
CA THR A 80 -9.52 -20.60 4.92
C THR A 80 -10.54 -21.60 5.43
N TYR A 81 -11.77 -21.15 5.72
CA TYR A 81 -12.87 -22.03 6.12
C TYR A 81 -13.24 -23.02 5.03
N ASP A 82 -13.40 -22.57 3.78
CA ASP A 82 -13.86 -23.42 2.67
C ASP A 82 -12.79 -24.43 2.19
N SER A 83 -11.51 -24.05 2.21
CA SER A 83 -10.43 -24.85 1.60
C SER A 83 -9.43 -25.46 2.59
N GLY A 84 -9.42 -25.00 3.85
CA GLY A 84 -8.39 -25.34 4.83
C GLY A 84 -7.03 -24.66 4.60
N LEU A 85 -6.86 -23.88 3.54
CA LEU A 85 -5.65 -23.10 3.26
C LEU A 85 -5.59 -21.86 4.15
N SER A 86 -4.56 -21.75 4.97
CA SER A 86 -4.33 -20.62 5.89
C SER A 86 -4.27 -19.26 5.18
N VAL A 87 -4.57 -18.19 5.91
CA VAL A 87 -4.38 -16.80 5.44
C VAL A 87 -2.92 -16.50 5.14
N VAL A 88 -2.00 -17.09 5.91
CA VAL A 88 -0.56 -17.07 5.66
C VAL A 88 -0.16 -18.40 5.02
N LEU A 89 0.39 -18.34 3.81
CA LEU A 89 0.82 -19.49 3.01
C LEU A 89 2.33 -19.40 2.75
N PRO A 90 3.12 -20.44 3.05
CA PRO A 90 4.53 -20.45 2.71
C PRO A 90 4.70 -20.52 1.19
N LEU A 91 5.84 -20.03 0.68
CA LEU A 91 6.04 -19.87 -0.76
C LEU A 91 5.99 -21.18 -1.53
N TYR A 92 6.54 -22.25 -0.96
CA TYR A 92 6.57 -23.57 -1.59
C TYR A 92 5.18 -24.20 -1.85
N TYR A 93 4.08 -23.64 -1.30
CA TYR A 93 2.73 -24.08 -1.67
C TYR A 93 2.39 -23.75 -3.12
N ASN A 94 2.87 -22.60 -3.62
CA ASN A 94 2.64 -22.18 -5.00
C ASN A 94 3.83 -22.52 -5.91
N TYR A 95 5.01 -22.78 -5.33
CA TYR A 95 6.24 -23.12 -6.06
C TYR A 95 6.91 -24.38 -5.48
N PRO A 96 6.23 -25.55 -5.47
CA PRO A 96 6.79 -26.77 -4.86
C PRO A 96 8.03 -27.33 -5.56
N GLU A 97 8.27 -26.95 -6.82
CA GLU A 97 9.37 -27.43 -7.66
C GLU A 97 10.53 -26.42 -7.72
N ASN A 98 10.46 -25.33 -6.94
CA ASN A 98 11.51 -24.32 -6.87
C ASN A 98 12.18 -24.32 -5.50
N ASP A 99 13.45 -24.74 -5.46
CA ASP A 99 14.26 -24.82 -4.23
C ASP A 99 14.38 -23.48 -3.50
N GLU A 100 14.33 -22.34 -4.20
CA GLU A 100 14.36 -21.03 -3.57
C GLU A 100 13.13 -20.79 -2.69
N ALA A 101 11.96 -21.33 -3.04
CA ALA A 101 10.75 -21.22 -2.24
C ALA A 101 10.84 -21.94 -0.88
N TYR A 102 11.73 -22.94 -0.77
CA TYR A 102 12.07 -23.61 0.49
C TYR A 102 13.20 -22.91 1.26
N THR A 103 14.14 -22.31 0.53
CA THR A 103 15.29 -21.59 1.09
C THR A 103 14.86 -20.28 1.79
N PHE A 104 13.95 -19.52 1.17
CA PHE A 104 13.47 -18.24 1.71
C PHE A 104 12.27 -18.42 2.65
N SER A 105 12.51 -19.10 3.79
CA SER A 105 11.47 -19.48 4.75
C SER A 105 10.84 -18.32 5.53
N ASN A 106 11.50 -17.16 5.60
CA ASN A 106 11.00 -15.96 6.28
C ASN A 106 10.12 -15.09 5.36
N GLN A 107 9.50 -15.69 4.35
CA GLN A 107 8.64 -15.02 3.39
C GLN A 107 7.37 -15.82 3.18
N TYR A 108 6.27 -15.15 2.89
CA TYR A 108 4.99 -15.82 2.71
C TYR A 108 4.03 -15.02 1.84
N PHE A 109 3.07 -15.73 1.25
CA PHE A 109 1.86 -15.14 0.72
C PHE A 109 0.89 -14.85 1.86
N PHE A 110 0.34 -13.65 1.85
CA PHE A 110 -0.68 -13.19 2.77
C PHE A 110 -1.97 -13.00 2.00
N GLY A 111 -2.92 -13.92 2.18
CA GLY A 111 -4.15 -14.00 1.40
C GLY A 111 -3.90 -14.47 -0.05
N SER A 112 -4.54 -13.80 -1.01
CA SER A 112 -4.47 -14.15 -2.43
C SER A 112 -3.43 -13.37 -3.24
N SER A 113 -3.01 -12.19 -2.77
CA SER A 113 -2.39 -11.18 -3.65
C SER A 113 -1.27 -10.37 -3.00
N ILE A 114 -0.99 -10.59 -1.71
CA ILE A 114 0.07 -9.91 -0.98
C ILE A 114 1.20 -10.90 -0.68
N PHE A 115 2.44 -10.45 -0.81
CA PHE A 115 3.67 -11.13 -0.48
C PHE A 115 4.40 -10.33 0.61
N VAL A 116 4.92 -11.01 1.62
CA VAL A 116 5.53 -10.37 2.81
C VAL A 116 6.88 -11.00 3.10
N SER A 117 7.88 -10.17 3.43
CA SER A 117 9.18 -10.60 3.97
C SER A 117 9.46 -9.81 5.26
N PRO A 118 9.00 -10.27 6.44
CA PRO A 118 9.12 -9.52 7.68
C PRO A 118 10.57 -9.34 8.12
N ILE A 119 10.96 -8.12 8.48
CA ILE A 119 12.31 -7.84 9.01
C ILE A 119 12.40 -8.31 10.46
N SER A 120 13.33 -9.23 10.72
CA SER A 120 13.56 -9.83 12.04
C SER A 120 14.94 -9.51 12.63
N GLN A 121 15.59 -8.46 12.14
CA GLN A 121 16.89 -7.99 12.60
C GLN A 121 16.81 -6.52 13.04
N PRO A 122 17.59 -6.12 14.06
CA PRO A 122 17.70 -4.72 14.43
C PRO A 122 18.47 -3.94 13.36
N VAL A 123 18.21 -2.65 13.26
CA VAL A 123 19.01 -1.73 12.47
C VAL A 123 20.44 -1.66 13.03
N ASN A 124 21.41 -1.49 12.14
CA ASN A 124 22.77 -1.21 12.54
C ASN A 124 22.83 0.18 13.20
N ALA A 125 23.46 0.29 14.37
CA ALA A 125 23.49 1.54 15.14
C ALA A 125 24.26 2.69 14.45
N SER A 126 25.20 2.37 13.56
CA SER A 126 25.98 3.34 12.78
C SER A 126 25.29 3.72 11.47
N THR A 127 24.52 2.84 10.83
CA THR A 127 23.87 3.19 9.56
C THR A 127 22.39 3.50 9.70
N GLY A 128 21.73 3.07 10.79
CA GLY A 128 20.29 3.16 10.96
C GLY A 128 19.49 2.23 10.02
N LEU A 129 20.16 1.26 9.38
CA LEU A 129 19.59 0.38 8.37
C LEU A 129 19.68 -1.09 8.79
N VAL A 130 18.71 -1.89 8.36
CA VAL A 130 18.92 -3.32 8.14
C VAL A 130 19.45 -3.48 6.72
N ASP A 131 20.74 -3.78 6.59
CA ASP A 131 21.41 -3.87 5.31
C ASP A 131 21.33 -5.28 4.72
N ASN A 132 21.30 -5.34 3.38
CA ASN A 132 21.37 -6.60 2.63
C ASN A 132 20.27 -7.62 2.97
N TRP A 133 19.08 -7.18 3.39
CA TRP A 133 17.96 -8.07 3.69
C TRP A 133 17.56 -8.84 2.43
N PRO A 134 17.65 -10.18 2.44
CA PRO A 134 17.46 -10.99 1.25
C PRO A 134 15.96 -11.15 0.97
N ILE A 135 15.54 -10.81 -0.25
CA ILE A 135 14.18 -11.02 -0.71
C ILE A 135 14.20 -11.82 -2.00
N TRP A 136 13.49 -12.93 -2.00
CA TRP A 136 13.19 -13.67 -3.22
C TRP A 136 11.81 -13.31 -3.73
N PHE A 137 11.72 -12.85 -4.96
CA PHE A 137 10.45 -12.52 -5.60
C PHE A 137 10.00 -13.68 -6.49
N PRO A 138 8.76 -14.17 -6.32
CA PRO A 138 8.23 -15.18 -7.21
C PRO A 138 8.18 -14.68 -8.66
N PRO A 139 8.68 -15.47 -9.63
CA PRO A 139 9.02 -14.99 -10.97
C PRO A 139 7.82 -14.73 -11.89
N ASP A 140 6.64 -15.25 -11.55
CA ASP A 140 5.46 -15.22 -12.43
C ASP A 140 4.83 -13.82 -12.56
N PHE A 141 5.18 -12.91 -11.65
CA PHE A 141 4.54 -11.60 -11.54
C PHE A 141 5.54 -10.49 -11.26
N GLN A 142 5.16 -9.28 -11.68
CA GLN A 142 5.71 -8.07 -11.09
C GLN A 142 5.02 -7.78 -9.76
N TRP A 143 5.82 -7.31 -8.81
CA TRP A 143 5.42 -6.99 -7.45
C TRP A 143 5.59 -5.50 -7.20
N VAL A 144 4.57 -4.87 -6.64
CA VAL A 144 4.60 -3.46 -6.23
C VAL A 144 4.75 -3.40 -4.73
N ASN A 145 5.73 -2.66 -4.21
CA ASN A 145 5.79 -2.38 -2.78
C ASN A 145 4.52 -1.64 -2.36
N PHE A 146 3.79 -2.19 -1.40
CA PHE A 146 2.47 -1.70 -1.00
C PHE A 146 2.48 -0.26 -0.50
N PHE A 147 3.63 0.20 0.02
CA PHE A 147 3.77 1.54 0.58
C PHE A 147 4.44 2.50 -0.39
N THR A 148 5.59 2.13 -0.96
CA THR A 148 6.37 3.03 -1.80
C THR A 148 5.94 3.02 -3.25
N GLY A 149 5.25 1.98 -3.73
CA GLY A 149 4.98 1.81 -5.16
C GLY A 149 6.19 1.36 -5.99
N ASP A 150 7.32 1.04 -5.35
CA ASP A 150 8.50 0.48 -6.03
C ASP A 150 8.14 -0.84 -6.73
N LEU A 151 8.53 -0.98 -7.99
CA LEU A 151 8.40 -2.24 -8.73
C LEU A 151 9.54 -3.19 -8.40
N SER A 152 9.24 -4.49 -8.41
CA SER A 152 10.21 -5.56 -8.19
C SER A 152 9.77 -6.83 -8.90
N SER A 153 10.70 -7.49 -9.59
CA SER A 153 10.43 -8.73 -10.33
C SER A 153 11.54 -9.77 -10.18
N SER A 154 12.64 -9.41 -9.52
CA SER A 154 13.79 -10.30 -9.33
C SER A 154 14.30 -10.21 -7.90
N SER A 155 14.82 -11.34 -7.43
CA SER A 155 15.41 -11.48 -6.10
C SER A 155 16.53 -10.46 -5.89
N ALA A 156 16.52 -9.83 -4.72
CA ALA A 156 17.41 -8.74 -4.41
C ALA A 156 17.77 -8.72 -2.93
N LYS A 157 18.94 -8.17 -2.62
CA LYS A 157 19.30 -7.72 -1.28
C LYS A 157 18.97 -6.24 -1.17
N LYS A 158 18.14 -5.87 -0.22
CA LYS A 158 17.67 -4.48 -0.04
C LYS A 158 17.96 -3.98 1.36
N SER A 159 18.20 -2.68 1.50
CA SER A 159 18.32 -2.03 2.80
C SER A 159 16.99 -1.40 3.21
N PHE A 160 16.69 -1.44 4.50
CA PHE A 160 15.43 -0.93 5.05
C PHE A 160 15.67 -0.13 6.32
N THR A 161 14.99 1.02 6.45
CA THR A 161 14.94 1.76 7.73
C THR A 161 13.94 1.10 8.69
N ILE A 162 13.83 1.64 9.90
CA ILE A 162 12.80 1.23 10.86
C ILE A 162 11.37 1.52 10.38
N ASP A 163 11.19 2.47 9.46
CA ASP A 163 9.88 2.91 8.96
C ASP A 163 9.37 2.07 7.78
N GLU A 164 10.23 1.18 7.28
CA GLU A 164 9.98 0.34 6.11
C GLU A 164 9.79 -1.12 6.52
N MET A 165 8.77 -1.75 5.94
CA MET A 165 8.55 -3.19 6.02
C MET A 165 8.33 -3.73 4.60
N PRO A 166 8.99 -4.82 4.18
CA PRO A 166 8.80 -5.40 2.86
C PRO A 166 7.43 -6.08 2.76
N VAL A 167 6.46 -5.34 2.23
CA VAL A 167 5.12 -5.80 1.88
C VAL A 167 4.89 -5.44 0.42
N TYR A 168 4.59 -6.44 -0.39
CA TYR A 168 4.38 -6.29 -1.82
C TYR A 168 3.03 -6.84 -2.21
N ALA A 169 2.45 -6.29 -3.26
CA ALA A 169 1.22 -6.77 -3.84
C ALA A 169 1.42 -7.03 -5.33
N GLN A 170 0.74 -8.07 -5.81
CA GLN A 170 0.86 -8.58 -7.15
C GLN A 170 0.20 -7.62 -8.15
N ILE A 171 0.88 -7.30 -9.25
CA ILE A 171 0.27 -6.61 -10.40
C ILE A 171 -0.91 -7.43 -10.93
N GLY A 172 -2.02 -6.77 -11.25
CA GLY A 172 -3.28 -7.42 -11.63
C GLY A 172 -4.25 -7.70 -10.48
N SER A 173 -3.87 -7.36 -9.24
CA SER A 173 -4.77 -7.53 -8.09
C SER A 173 -5.68 -6.33 -7.87
N ILE A 174 -6.92 -6.61 -7.47
CA ILE A 174 -7.85 -5.65 -6.88
C ILE A 174 -8.01 -6.02 -5.41
N ILE A 175 -7.45 -5.22 -4.51
CA ILE A 175 -7.43 -5.47 -3.06
C ILE A 175 -8.53 -4.63 -2.41
N PRO A 176 -9.61 -5.24 -1.88
CA PRO A 176 -10.65 -4.51 -1.18
C PRO A 176 -10.17 -4.08 0.21
N LEU A 177 -10.23 -2.79 0.47
CA LEU A 177 -9.82 -2.15 1.71
C LEU A 177 -10.98 -1.32 2.28
N LEU A 178 -10.89 -1.02 3.57
CA LEU A 178 -11.63 0.10 4.15
C LEU A 178 -10.92 1.41 3.74
N PRO A 179 -11.66 2.46 3.32
CA PRO A 179 -11.08 3.78 3.14
C PRO A 179 -10.43 4.31 4.42
N GLU A 180 -9.41 5.14 4.27
CA GLU A 180 -8.78 5.81 5.42
C GLU A 180 -9.81 6.68 6.16
N PRO A 181 -9.85 6.63 7.51
CA PRO A 181 -10.66 7.52 8.34
C PRO A 181 -10.38 9.01 8.03
N ARG A 182 -11.39 9.79 7.64
CA ARG A 182 -11.23 11.23 7.33
C ARG A 182 -11.56 12.15 8.51
N GLY A 183 -12.12 11.61 9.59
CA GLY A 183 -12.43 12.40 10.79
C GLY A 183 -12.47 11.60 12.09
N SER A 184 -12.57 12.30 13.21
CA SER A 184 -12.61 11.69 14.56
C SER A 184 -13.84 10.79 14.82
N ARG A 185 -14.88 10.90 13.97
CA ARG A 185 -16.08 10.04 14.02
C ARG A 185 -15.86 8.68 13.33
N ASP A 186 -14.87 8.58 12.45
CA ASP A 186 -14.43 7.33 11.83
C ASP A 186 -13.55 6.55 12.83
N ARG A 187 -14.22 5.97 13.82
CA ARG A 187 -13.55 5.25 14.90
C ARG A 187 -12.95 3.93 14.39
N ILE A 188 -11.68 3.69 14.76
CA ILE A 188 -11.03 2.37 14.66
C ILE A 188 -11.84 1.36 15.51
N GLY A 189 -11.83 0.08 15.12
CA GLY A 189 -12.49 -1.00 15.89
C GLY A 189 -13.85 -1.45 15.37
N ARG A 190 -14.19 -1.15 14.11
CA ARG A 190 -15.46 -1.54 13.46
C ARG A 190 -15.32 -2.79 12.58
N ALA A 191 -14.40 -3.70 12.92
CA ALA A 191 -14.13 -4.88 12.09
C ALA A 191 -15.32 -5.83 11.92
N GLN A 192 -16.30 -5.76 12.82
CA GLN A 192 -17.54 -6.53 12.78
C GLN A 192 -18.65 -5.85 11.95
N GLN A 193 -18.44 -4.61 11.48
CA GLN A 193 -19.44 -3.88 10.71
C GLN A 193 -19.22 -4.08 9.21
N ILE A 194 -20.31 -4.33 8.50
CA ILE A 194 -20.29 -4.48 7.04
C ILE A 194 -19.99 -3.13 6.40
N PRO A 195 -18.95 -3.04 5.53
CA PRO A 195 -18.59 -1.78 4.91
C PRO A 195 -19.68 -1.24 3.99
N GLN A 196 -20.09 0.02 4.21
CA GLN A 196 -20.97 0.77 3.32
C GLN A 196 -20.20 1.47 2.19
N LYS A 197 -18.88 1.62 2.37
CA LYS A 197 -17.93 2.11 1.39
C LYS A 197 -16.74 1.16 1.35
N LEU A 198 -16.29 0.80 0.14
CA LEU A 198 -15.04 0.06 -0.07
C LEU A 198 -14.06 0.91 -0.87
N LEU A 199 -12.79 0.82 -0.50
CA LEU A 199 -11.67 1.23 -1.34
C LEU A 199 -11.22 0.01 -2.15
N LEU A 200 -11.27 0.10 -3.48
CA LEU A 200 -10.78 -0.92 -4.40
C LEU A 200 -9.38 -0.52 -4.87
N TYR A 201 -8.37 -0.96 -4.12
CA TYR A 201 -6.97 -0.67 -4.41
C TYR A 201 -6.49 -1.57 -5.54
N THR A 202 -6.34 -1.01 -6.74
CA THR A 202 -6.16 -1.76 -7.99
C THR A 202 -4.78 -1.53 -8.57
N LEU A 203 -4.00 -2.59 -8.71
CA LEU A 203 -2.63 -2.54 -9.21
C LEU A 203 -2.57 -2.84 -10.71
N ILE A 204 -2.54 -1.80 -11.55
CA ILE A 204 -2.52 -1.95 -13.01
C ILE A 204 -1.10 -2.26 -13.49
N GLY A 205 -0.17 -1.31 -13.34
CA GLY A 205 1.27 -1.44 -13.64
C GLY A 205 1.61 -2.36 -14.82
N GLY A 206 1.09 -2.07 -16.01
CA GLY A 206 1.33 -2.85 -17.22
C GLY A 206 0.38 -4.02 -17.49
N SER A 207 -0.34 -4.52 -16.48
CA SER A 207 -1.31 -5.59 -16.69
C SER A 207 -2.57 -5.09 -17.39
N VAL A 208 -2.99 -5.83 -18.41
CA VAL A 208 -4.21 -5.56 -19.18
C VAL A 208 -5.46 -6.20 -18.58
N LYS A 209 -5.32 -6.99 -17.51
CA LYS A 209 -6.46 -7.59 -16.81
C LYS A 209 -6.18 -7.79 -15.33
N GLY A 210 -7.21 -7.72 -14.52
CA GLY A 210 -7.07 -8.03 -13.11
C GLY A 210 -8.40 -8.29 -12.45
N ARG A 211 -8.32 -8.84 -11.24
CA ARG A 211 -9.50 -9.33 -10.52
C ARG A 211 -9.32 -9.27 -9.01
N GLY A 212 -10.46 -9.25 -8.33
CA GLY A 212 -10.57 -9.36 -6.89
C GLY A 212 -11.99 -9.68 -6.49
N TYR A 213 -12.22 -9.94 -5.22
CA TYR A 213 -13.56 -10.13 -4.69
C TYR A 213 -13.58 -9.83 -3.21
N VAL A 214 -14.77 -9.56 -2.69
CA VAL A 214 -15.04 -9.43 -1.26
C VAL A 214 -16.16 -10.38 -0.86
N TYR A 215 -15.98 -10.99 0.30
CA TYR A 215 -16.99 -11.80 0.97
C TYR A 215 -17.58 -11.03 2.15
N ASP A 216 -18.92 -11.02 2.23
CA ASP A 216 -19.69 -10.42 3.31
C ASP A 216 -20.62 -11.48 3.92
N ASP A 217 -20.73 -11.51 5.25
CA ASP A 217 -21.82 -12.13 6.00
C ASP A 217 -22.18 -11.25 7.21
N ASP A 218 -22.97 -11.75 8.16
CA ASP A 218 -23.38 -10.96 9.32
C ASP A 218 -22.26 -10.66 10.33
N GLY A 219 -21.09 -11.28 10.20
CA GLY A 219 -19.90 -11.06 11.04
C GLY A 219 -20.01 -11.57 12.48
N VAL A 220 -21.12 -12.20 12.86
CA VAL A 220 -21.46 -12.50 14.27
C VAL A 220 -21.91 -13.94 14.48
N THR A 221 -22.77 -14.47 13.62
CA THR A 221 -23.42 -15.76 13.83
C THR A 221 -22.70 -16.89 13.09
N SER A 222 -23.13 -18.12 13.32
CA SER A 222 -22.68 -19.30 12.55
C SER A 222 -23.59 -19.61 11.34
N ALA A 223 -24.44 -18.67 10.92
CA ALA A 223 -25.40 -18.90 9.83
C ALA A 223 -24.71 -19.21 8.48
N TYR A 224 -23.48 -18.73 8.26
CA TYR A 224 -22.65 -19.06 7.09
C TYR A 224 -22.37 -20.56 6.92
N LYS A 225 -22.58 -21.38 7.97
CA LYS A 225 -22.37 -22.84 7.94
C LYS A 225 -23.57 -23.61 7.42
N ASP A 226 -24.75 -22.99 7.37
CA ASP A 226 -25.99 -23.65 6.93
C ASP A 226 -26.12 -23.56 5.40
N PRO A 227 -25.92 -24.67 4.66
CA PRO A 227 -25.99 -24.66 3.20
C PRO A 227 -27.42 -24.50 2.67
N SER A 228 -28.46 -24.64 3.52
CA SER A 228 -29.86 -24.52 3.11
C SER A 228 -30.34 -23.06 3.00
N ARG A 229 -29.53 -22.10 3.48
CA ARG A 229 -29.88 -20.68 3.51
C ARG A 229 -28.80 -19.85 2.84
N THR A 230 -29.21 -18.85 2.09
CA THR A 230 -28.30 -17.78 1.68
C THR A 230 -28.02 -16.87 2.88
N THR A 231 -26.81 -16.93 3.40
CA THR A 231 -26.38 -16.23 4.63
C THR A 231 -25.13 -15.38 4.43
N SER A 232 -24.67 -15.26 3.18
CA SER A 232 -23.51 -14.49 2.78
C SER A 232 -23.69 -13.95 1.37
N ALA A 233 -22.90 -12.94 1.02
CA ALA A 233 -22.83 -12.37 -0.32
C ALA A 233 -21.37 -12.28 -0.78
N VAL A 234 -21.16 -12.42 -2.10
CA VAL A 234 -19.86 -12.22 -2.74
C VAL A 234 -20.01 -11.19 -3.85
N THR A 235 -19.19 -10.13 -3.78
CA THR A 235 -19.07 -9.14 -4.86
C THR A 235 -17.72 -9.32 -5.54
N ARG A 236 -17.72 -9.48 -6.87
CA ARG A 236 -16.52 -9.62 -7.69
C ARG A 236 -16.17 -8.31 -8.37
N PHE A 237 -14.87 -8.08 -8.55
CA PHE A 237 -14.31 -6.92 -9.22
C PHE A 237 -13.39 -7.42 -10.32
N ASP A 238 -13.48 -6.83 -11.50
CA ASP A 238 -12.64 -7.16 -12.63
C ASP A 238 -12.28 -5.90 -13.38
N TYR A 239 -11.10 -5.86 -13.99
CA TYR A 239 -10.77 -4.84 -14.97
C TYR A 239 -10.14 -5.46 -16.21
N SER A 240 -10.33 -4.79 -17.34
CA SER A 240 -9.66 -5.09 -18.61
C SER A 240 -9.23 -3.79 -19.29
N VAL A 241 -8.08 -3.82 -19.94
CA VAL A 241 -7.56 -2.70 -20.73
C VAL A 241 -7.48 -3.12 -22.19
N SER A 242 -8.07 -2.31 -23.07
CA SER A 242 -7.92 -2.42 -24.52
C SER A 242 -7.42 -1.09 -25.03
N GLU A 243 -6.24 -1.09 -25.67
CA GLU A 243 -5.54 0.14 -26.05
C GLU A 243 -5.34 1.06 -24.83
N ASN A 244 -5.97 2.24 -24.82
CA ASN A 244 -5.94 3.20 -23.72
C ASN A 244 -7.28 3.28 -22.98
N THR A 245 -8.22 2.37 -23.25
CA THR A 245 -9.52 2.31 -22.56
C THR A 245 -9.49 1.21 -21.51
N LEU A 246 -9.63 1.60 -20.25
CA LEU A 246 -9.77 0.69 -19.12
C LEU A 246 -11.25 0.56 -18.75
N GLN A 247 -11.76 -0.66 -18.73
CA GLN A 247 -13.08 -0.99 -18.21
C GLN A 247 -12.93 -1.70 -16.86
N PHE A 248 -13.51 -1.11 -15.81
CA PHE A 248 -13.59 -1.67 -14.48
C PHE A 248 -15.04 -2.07 -14.18
N THR A 249 -15.26 -3.29 -13.73
CA THR A 249 -16.59 -3.83 -13.46
C THR A 249 -16.70 -4.28 -12.01
N ILE A 250 -17.68 -3.75 -11.30
CA ILE A 250 -18.16 -4.27 -10.03
C ILE A 250 -19.38 -5.13 -10.35
N SER A 251 -19.27 -6.45 -10.20
CA SER A 251 -20.37 -7.37 -10.50
C SER A 251 -21.50 -7.25 -9.49
N ALA A 252 -22.73 -7.59 -9.92
CA ALA A 252 -23.83 -7.82 -8.98
C ALA A 252 -23.41 -8.85 -7.91
N ALA A 253 -23.76 -8.57 -6.65
CA ALA A 253 -23.49 -9.46 -5.54
C ALA A 253 -24.22 -10.79 -5.74
N THR A 254 -23.49 -11.90 -5.57
CA THR A 254 -24.08 -13.24 -5.56
C THR A 254 -24.37 -13.63 -4.11
N GLY A 255 -25.64 -13.85 -3.79
CA GLY A 255 -26.10 -14.11 -2.42
C GLY A 255 -26.54 -12.84 -1.69
N SER A 256 -27.11 -13.02 -0.50
CA SER A 256 -27.62 -11.96 0.36
C SER A 256 -27.87 -12.49 1.77
N PHE A 257 -28.09 -11.58 2.71
CA PHE A 257 -28.51 -11.85 4.07
C PHE A 257 -29.16 -10.57 4.65
N SER A 258 -29.79 -10.66 5.82
CA SER A 258 -30.68 -9.60 6.34
C SER A 258 -30.05 -8.22 6.49
N SER A 259 -28.76 -8.15 6.82
CA SER A 259 -28.01 -6.90 7.00
C SER A 259 -27.08 -6.57 5.83
N PHE A 260 -27.17 -7.32 4.72
CA PHE A 260 -26.39 -7.01 3.52
C PHE A 260 -26.82 -5.65 2.94
N PRO A 261 -25.89 -4.72 2.65
CA PRO A 261 -26.25 -3.42 2.10
C PRO A 261 -26.94 -3.56 0.73
N THR A 262 -28.09 -2.91 0.58
CA THR A 262 -28.81 -2.84 -0.70
C THR A 262 -28.12 -1.89 -1.69
N GLN A 263 -27.35 -0.93 -1.17
CA GLN A 263 -26.51 -0.03 -1.95
C GLN A 263 -25.16 0.15 -1.28
N ARG A 264 -24.10 0.34 -2.07
CA ARG A 264 -22.73 0.53 -1.56
C ARG A 264 -22.02 1.60 -2.39
N SER A 265 -21.20 2.43 -1.75
CA SER A 265 -20.33 3.40 -2.42
C SER A 265 -18.93 2.84 -2.58
N TYR A 266 -18.16 3.40 -3.53
CA TYR A 266 -16.82 2.91 -3.83
C TYR A 266 -15.84 4.05 -4.05
N GLU A 267 -14.60 3.82 -3.64
CA GLU A 267 -13.43 4.57 -4.10
C GLU A 267 -12.56 3.60 -4.88
N ILE A 268 -12.32 3.86 -6.16
CA ILE A 268 -11.51 2.99 -7.02
C ILE A 268 -10.19 3.71 -7.25
N GLN A 269 -9.09 3.11 -6.80
CA GLN A 269 -7.75 3.65 -7.03
C GLN A 269 -7.04 2.78 -8.06
N LEU A 270 -6.92 3.30 -9.27
CA LEU A 270 -6.20 2.64 -10.37
C LEU A 270 -4.74 3.10 -10.30
N ARG A 271 -3.86 2.26 -9.74
CA ARG A 271 -2.44 2.56 -9.52
C ARG A 271 -1.61 2.20 -10.74
N GLY A 272 -0.62 3.03 -11.08
CA GLY A 272 0.30 2.77 -12.18
C GLY A 272 -0.36 2.94 -13.53
N VAL A 273 -1.06 4.07 -13.71
CA VAL A 273 -1.69 4.49 -14.97
C VAL A 273 -1.41 5.97 -15.20
N PHE A 274 -1.47 6.40 -16.46
CA PHE A 274 -1.46 7.82 -16.80
C PHE A 274 -2.80 8.48 -16.48
N PRO A 275 -2.86 9.84 -16.45
CA PRO A 275 -4.10 10.56 -16.22
C PRO A 275 -5.22 10.15 -17.16
N ALA A 276 -6.46 10.16 -16.65
CA ALA A 276 -7.64 9.94 -17.44
C ALA A 276 -8.07 11.22 -18.16
N THR A 277 -8.37 11.14 -19.46
CA THR A 277 -8.99 12.22 -20.23
C THR A 277 -10.51 12.24 -20.05
N SER A 278 -11.12 11.10 -19.72
CA SER A 278 -12.53 11.02 -19.33
C SER A 278 -12.81 9.77 -18.48
N VAL A 279 -13.85 9.86 -17.65
CA VAL A 279 -14.37 8.75 -16.85
C VAL A 279 -15.89 8.70 -16.97
N LEU A 280 -16.44 7.53 -17.30
CA LEU A 280 -17.87 7.25 -17.34
C LEU A 280 -18.22 6.21 -16.27
N ILE A 281 -19.27 6.45 -15.49
CA ILE A 281 -19.82 5.51 -14.51
C ILE A 281 -21.24 5.17 -14.95
N ASN A 282 -21.49 3.91 -15.30
CA ASN A 282 -22.73 3.44 -15.91
C ASN A 282 -23.17 4.29 -17.12
N GLY A 283 -22.19 4.74 -17.92
CA GLY A 283 -22.39 5.59 -19.09
C GLY A 283 -22.54 7.09 -18.80
N ALA A 284 -22.69 7.51 -17.54
CA ALA A 284 -22.74 8.92 -17.17
C ALA A 284 -21.34 9.49 -16.91
N SER A 285 -21.07 10.70 -17.41
CA SER A 285 -19.77 11.36 -17.21
C SER A 285 -19.54 11.72 -15.73
N ALA A 286 -18.37 11.38 -15.21
CA ALA A 286 -17.89 11.84 -13.91
C ALA A 286 -17.06 13.12 -14.11
N ALA A 287 -17.24 14.11 -13.25
CA ALA A 287 -16.47 15.36 -13.32
C ALA A 287 -15.03 15.14 -12.84
N TYR A 288 -14.07 15.80 -13.47
CA TYR A 288 -12.73 15.92 -12.92
C TYR A 288 -12.75 16.93 -11.77
N GLU A 289 -12.23 16.54 -10.61
CA GLU A 289 -12.04 17.41 -9.45
C GLU A 289 -10.54 17.51 -9.15
N SER A 290 -10.05 18.74 -9.01
CA SER A 290 -8.66 18.95 -8.64
C SER A 290 -8.41 18.52 -7.19
N PHE A 291 -7.18 18.09 -6.88
CA PHE A 291 -6.83 17.62 -5.54
C PHE A 291 -7.10 18.66 -4.43
N ASN A 292 -6.95 19.95 -4.73
CA ASN A 292 -7.25 21.05 -3.80
C ASN A 292 -8.74 21.13 -3.44
N GLU A 293 -9.63 20.80 -4.37
CA GLU A 293 -11.09 20.82 -4.12
C GLU A 293 -11.50 19.66 -3.20
N LEU A 294 -10.80 18.51 -3.27
CA LEU A 294 -11.02 17.36 -2.39
C LEU A 294 -10.57 17.60 -0.94
N ILE A 295 -9.51 18.40 -0.71
CA ILE A 295 -9.00 18.71 0.64
C ILE A 295 -9.90 19.71 1.37
N ASN A 296 -10.57 20.62 0.65
CA ASN A 296 -11.40 21.68 1.23
C ASN A 296 -12.73 21.20 1.82
N GLY A 297 -12.91 19.88 2.00
CA GLY A 297 -13.95 19.33 2.86
C GLY A 297 -15.38 19.42 2.31
N GLN A 298 -15.55 19.71 1.01
CA GLN A 298 -16.82 19.42 0.34
C GLN A 298 -16.71 18.01 -0.21
N ASP A 299 -17.10 17.00 0.58
CA ASP A 299 -17.43 15.71 -0.01
C ASP A 299 -18.56 15.98 -1.02
N GLY A 300 -18.18 16.05 -2.31
CA GLY A 300 -19.14 16.24 -3.38
C GLY A 300 -20.23 15.19 -3.28
N THR A 301 -21.45 15.51 -3.68
CA THR A 301 -22.55 14.53 -3.70
C THR A 301 -22.60 13.75 -5.02
N THR A 302 -21.87 14.22 -6.02
CA THR A 302 -21.79 13.66 -7.36
C THR A 302 -20.57 12.77 -7.52
N ASN A 303 -20.65 11.82 -8.43
CA ASN A 303 -19.50 11.03 -8.80
C ASN A 303 -18.44 11.92 -9.50
N ALA A 304 -17.18 11.65 -9.20
CA ALA A 304 -16.07 12.43 -9.71
C ALA A 304 -14.82 11.56 -9.82
N TYR A 305 -13.79 12.10 -10.44
CA TYR A 305 -12.46 11.51 -10.44
C TYR A 305 -11.37 12.58 -10.30
N THR A 306 -10.21 12.16 -9.84
CA THR A 306 -9.02 13.00 -9.75
C THR A 306 -7.78 12.20 -10.15
N TYR A 307 -6.63 12.86 -10.19
CA TYR A 307 -5.34 12.22 -10.43
C TYR A 307 -4.35 12.56 -9.32
N ASP A 308 -3.77 11.52 -8.70
CA ASP A 308 -2.67 11.67 -7.77
C ASP A 308 -1.36 11.39 -8.49
N GLY A 309 -0.62 12.47 -8.76
CA GLY A 309 0.68 12.42 -9.40
C GLY A 309 1.76 11.78 -8.53
N SER A 310 1.61 11.72 -7.20
CA SER A 310 2.60 11.10 -6.32
C SER A 310 2.56 9.58 -6.39
N SER A 311 1.37 9.01 -6.63
CA SER A 311 1.18 7.57 -6.76
C SER A 311 0.94 7.08 -8.20
N LEU A 312 0.92 8.02 -9.16
CA LEU A 312 0.49 7.82 -10.55
C LEU A 312 -0.83 7.05 -10.63
N SER A 313 -1.86 7.66 -10.06
CA SER A 313 -3.14 7.00 -9.85
C SER A 313 -4.32 7.84 -10.28
N VAL A 314 -5.23 7.23 -11.05
CA VAL A 314 -6.58 7.75 -11.23
C VAL A 314 -7.42 7.29 -10.04
N ILE A 315 -8.01 8.23 -9.31
CA ILE A 315 -8.88 7.97 -8.17
C ILE A 315 -10.30 8.34 -8.56
N ILE A 316 -11.21 7.35 -8.52
CA ILE A 316 -12.60 7.50 -8.95
C ILE A 316 -13.49 7.36 -7.72
N TYR A 317 -14.35 8.36 -7.51
CA TYR A 317 -15.31 8.41 -6.42
C TYR A 317 -16.71 8.08 -6.93
N VAL A 318 -17.17 6.86 -6.62
CA VAL A 318 -18.58 6.46 -6.78
C VAL A 318 -19.31 6.83 -5.50
N ARG A 319 -19.60 8.12 -5.34
CA ARG A 319 -20.18 8.72 -4.12
C ARG A 319 -21.66 8.42 -3.98
N GLN A 320 -22.37 8.40 -5.10
CA GLN A 320 -23.74 7.93 -5.14
C GLN A 320 -23.72 6.41 -4.99
N SER A 321 -24.22 5.92 -3.86
CA SER A 321 -24.22 4.49 -3.59
C SER A 321 -25.02 3.75 -4.66
N VAL A 322 -24.40 2.74 -5.26
CA VAL A 322 -24.97 1.95 -6.37
C VAL A 322 -25.62 0.68 -5.82
N PRO A 323 -26.69 0.17 -6.46
CA PRO A 323 -27.33 -1.08 -6.03
C PRO A 323 -26.34 -2.24 -6.03
N THR A 324 -26.28 -3.01 -4.94
CA THR A 324 -25.44 -4.21 -4.87
C THR A 324 -25.98 -5.37 -5.70
N SER A 325 -27.25 -5.31 -6.10
CA SER A 325 -27.92 -6.32 -6.96
C SER A 325 -27.67 -6.13 -8.46
N GLN A 326 -26.97 -5.07 -8.87
CA GLN A 326 -26.69 -4.76 -10.27
C GLN A 326 -25.20 -4.55 -10.48
N ALA A 327 -24.72 -4.82 -11.69
CA ALA A 327 -23.35 -4.51 -12.04
C ALA A 327 -23.17 -2.99 -12.19
N THR A 328 -22.03 -2.48 -11.74
CA THR A 328 -21.58 -1.12 -12.00
C THR A 328 -20.35 -1.17 -12.89
N VAL A 329 -20.41 -0.45 -14.01
CA VAL A 329 -19.33 -0.41 -15.00
C VAL A 329 -18.73 0.99 -15.02
N VAL A 330 -17.41 1.06 -14.90
CA VAL A 330 -16.63 2.29 -14.98
C VAL A 330 -15.71 2.18 -16.19
N GLN A 331 -15.82 3.12 -17.12
CA GLN A 331 -14.95 3.23 -18.29
C GLN A 331 -14.03 4.44 -18.10
N VAL A 332 -12.73 4.23 -18.30
CA VAL A 332 -11.70 5.25 -18.12
C VAL A 332 -10.90 5.33 -19.41
N GLN A 333 -10.88 6.51 -20.02
CA GLN A 333 -10.00 6.79 -21.14
C GLN A 333 -8.69 7.36 -20.61
N LEU A 334 -7.60 6.61 -20.76
CA LEU A 334 -6.26 7.02 -20.33
C LEU A 334 -5.58 7.86 -21.42
N SER A 335 -4.71 8.79 -21.01
CA SER A 335 -3.92 9.63 -21.92
C SER A 335 -2.71 8.91 -22.52
N ASP A 336 -2.36 7.73 -22.01
CA ASP A 336 -1.32 6.86 -22.56
C ASP A 336 -1.52 5.39 -22.13
N SER A 337 -0.72 4.51 -22.73
CA SER A 337 -0.73 3.08 -22.49
C SER A 337 -0.32 2.72 -21.07
N VAL A 338 -1.01 1.74 -20.50
CA VAL A 338 -0.63 1.12 -19.21
C VAL A 338 0.71 0.38 -19.28
N ALA A 339 1.17 0.01 -20.48
CA ALA A 339 2.44 -0.67 -20.72
C ALA A 339 3.63 0.30 -20.94
N HIS A 340 3.41 1.61 -20.79
CA HIS A 340 4.46 2.60 -20.99
C HIS A 340 5.65 2.36 -20.04
N PRO A 341 6.91 2.50 -20.51
CA PRO A 341 8.12 2.25 -19.73
C PRO A 341 8.14 2.82 -18.31
N PHE A 342 7.73 4.08 -18.12
CA PHE A 342 7.66 4.73 -16.79
C PHE A 342 6.78 4.02 -15.76
N LEU A 343 5.82 3.20 -16.20
CA LEU A 343 4.87 2.51 -15.33
C LEU A 343 5.26 1.06 -15.02
N VAL A 344 6.17 0.47 -15.80
CA VAL A 344 6.40 -0.99 -15.80
C VAL A 344 7.86 -1.40 -15.64
N GLN A 345 8.81 -0.46 -15.69
CA GLN A 345 10.23 -0.78 -15.62
C GLN A 345 10.73 -0.97 -14.18
N PRO A 346 11.28 -2.16 -13.83
CA PRO A 346 12.07 -2.36 -12.62
C PRO A 346 13.56 -2.05 -12.88
N PRO A 347 14.39 -1.88 -11.84
CA PRO A 347 14.04 -1.86 -10.41
C PRO A 347 13.59 -0.48 -9.91
N VAL A 348 13.47 0.50 -10.82
CA VAL A 348 13.31 1.92 -10.48
C VAL A 348 12.00 2.44 -11.06
N SER A 349 10.94 2.49 -10.23
CA SER A 349 9.70 3.15 -10.60
C SER A 349 9.71 4.61 -10.14
N PHE A 350 9.05 5.49 -10.88
CA PHE A 350 8.91 6.90 -10.49
C PHE A 350 8.30 7.04 -9.10
N VAL A 351 7.20 6.32 -8.84
CA VAL A 351 6.43 6.39 -7.59
C VAL A 351 7.32 6.04 -6.40
N GLY A 352 8.11 4.98 -6.53
CA GLY A 352 9.02 4.52 -5.50
C GLY A 352 10.18 5.47 -5.22
N LEU A 353 10.82 6.00 -6.27
CA LEU A 353 11.84 7.04 -6.12
C LEU A 353 11.27 8.33 -5.51
N LEU A 354 10.11 8.78 -5.95
CA LEU A 354 9.48 9.97 -5.42
C LEU A 354 9.19 9.80 -3.92
N ALA A 355 8.64 8.65 -3.51
CA ALA A 355 8.41 8.33 -2.11
C ALA A 355 9.71 8.38 -1.29
N ARG A 356 10.81 7.89 -1.86
CA ARG A 356 12.15 7.95 -1.26
C ARG A 356 12.68 9.40 -1.15
N CYS A 357 12.49 10.22 -2.17
CA CYS A 357 12.81 11.64 -2.14
C CYS A 357 12.03 12.39 -1.06
N GLN A 358 10.72 12.14 -0.97
CA GLN A 358 9.85 12.73 0.04
C GLN A 358 10.24 12.27 1.45
N ALA A 359 10.56 10.99 1.64
CA ALA A 359 11.03 10.47 2.92
C ALA A 359 12.39 11.07 3.33
N ALA A 360 13.32 11.18 2.37
CA ALA A 360 14.61 11.82 2.59
C ALA A 360 14.46 13.30 2.97
N LYS A 361 13.59 14.04 2.25
CA LYS A 361 13.30 15.44 2.54
C LYS A 361 12.64 15.61 3.92
N ALA A 362 11.62 14.82 4.24
CA ALA A 362 10.96 14.87 5.54
C ALA A 362 11.91 14.53 6.71
N ARG A 363 12.85 13.61 6.49
CA ARG A 363 13.91 13.30 7.47
C ARG A 363 14.83 14.49 7.69
N LEU A 364 15.29 15.16 6.64
CA LEU A 364 16.09 16.37 6.75
C LEU A 364 15.35 17.48 7.50
N ASP A 365 14.05 17.65 7.22
CA ASP A 365 13.21 18.62 7.92
C ASP A 365 13.01 18.29 9.40
N TYR A 366 13.07 17.01 9.77
CA TYR A 366 12.97 16.58 11.18
C TYR A 366 14.26 16.81 11.97
N GLU A 367 15.42 16.83 11.32
CA GLU A 367 16.69 17.21 11.97
C GLU A 367 16.71 18.70 12.39
N TRP A 368 15.69 19.47 12.03
CA TRP A 368 15.45 20.82 12.51
C TRP A 368 15.36 20.85 14.05
N GLY A 369 16.39 21.42 14.67
CA GLY A 369 16.46 21.62 16.13
C GLY A 369 17.53 20.79 16.82
N VAL A 370 18.15 19.83 16.13
CA VAL A 370 19.45 19.29 16.51
C VAL A 370 20.52 20.18 15.83
N ARG A 371 21.64 20.46 16.50
CA ARG A 371 22.63 21.50 16.14
C ARG A 371 23.40 21.27 14.82
N THR A 372 22.81 20.65 13.80
CA THR A 372 23.50 20.14 12.63
C THR A 372 22.93 20.60 11.29
N VAL A 373 21.70 21.13 11.21
CA VAL A 373 21.11 21.60 9.94
C VAL A 373 20.40 22.94 10.16
N PHE A 374 21.13 24.04 10.00
CA PHE A 374 20.51 25.38 9.90
C PHE A 374 20.29 25.69 8.41
N MET A 375 19.03 25.97 8.05
CA MET A 375 18.63 26.93 7.01
C MET A 375 19.07 26.70 5.55
N ASP A 376 19.82 25.65 5.24
CA ASP A 376 20.19 25.34 3.86
C ASP A 376 19.03 24.59 3.19
N ASP A 377 18.36 25.26 2.27
CA ASP A 377 17.44 24.61 1.36
C ASP A 377 18.21 23.57 0.52
N TYR A 378 17.64 22.39 0.38
CA TYR A 378 18.08 21.35 -0.57
C TYR A 378 17.21 21.48 -1.82
N PRO A 379 17.43 22.49 -2.69
CA PRO A 379 16.50 22.83 -3.75
C PRO A 379 16.34 21.70 -4.77
N LEU A 380 17.39 20.93 -5.04
CA LEU A 380 17.32 19.84 -6.03
C LEU A 380 16.54 18.65 -5.47
N LEU A 381 16.78 18.29 -4.21
CA LEU A 381 15.99 17.26 -3.53
C LEU A 381 14.54 17.67 -3.34
N LEU A 382 14.28 18.94 -2.96
CA LEU A 382 12.93 19.48 -2.84
C LEU A 382 12.22 19.47 -4.19
N ASP A 383 12.90 19.91 -5.25
CA ASP A 383 12.32 19.93 -6.61
C ASP A 383 11.98 18.51 -7.10
N ALA A 384 12.85 17.53 -6.85
CA ALA A 384 12.56 16.13 -7.13
C ALA A 384 11.35 15.64 -6.32
N ALA A 385 11.33 15.89 -5.00
CA ALA A 385 10.25 15.49 -4.09
C ALA A 385 8.90 16.16 -4.39
N ALA A 386 8.90 17.33 -5.03
CA ALA A 386 7.71 18.08 -5.43
C ALA A 386 7.12 17.63 -6.78
N THR A 387 7.77 16.74 -7.53
CA THR A 387 7.31 16.31 -8.87
C THR A 387 5.89 15.74 -8.85
N GLY A 388 5.58 14.89 -7.87
CA GLY A 388 4.22 14.33 -7.74
C GLY A 388 3.15 15.39 -7.54
N LEU A 389 3.46 16.48 -6.83
CA LEU A 389 2.54 17.61 -6.65
C LEU A 389 2.33 18.38 -7.96
N ARG A 390 3.39 18.64 -8.73
CA ARG A 390 3.27 19.29 -10.05
C ARG A 390 2.36 18.49 -10.98
N ILE A 391 2.59 17.17 -11.04
CA ILE A 391 1.75 16.26 -11.82
C ILE A 391 0.30 16.26 -11.31
N THR A 392 0.09 16.30 -9.99
CA THR A 392 -1.26 16.39 -9.40
C THR A 392 -1.98 17.67 -9.79
N HIS A 393 -1.25 18.79 -9.85
CA HIS A 393 -1.81 20.10 -10.21
C HIS A 393 -2.08 20.25 -11.71
N ALA A 394 -1.23 19.67 -12.56
CA ALA A 394 -1.33 19.74 -14.02
C ALA A 394 -1.12 18.34 -14.65
N PRO A 395 -2.09 17.41 -14.52
CA PRO A 395 -1.93 16.03 -14.97
C PRO A 395 -1.60 15.90 -16.46
N GLU A 396 -2.07 16.82 -17.30
CA GLU A 396 -1.75 16.87 -18.72
C GLU A 396 -0.25 16.96 -19.03
N THR A 397 0.54 17.48 -18.09
CA THR A 397 2.02 17.59 -18.20
C THR A 397 2.77 16.35 -17.66
N ALA A 398 2.05 15.31 -17.23
CA ALA A 398 2.63 14.15 -16.54
C ALA A 398 3.84 13.53 -17.27
N LYS A 399 3.79 13.38 -18.60
CA LYS A 399 4.90 12.78 -19.36
C LYS A 399 6.16 13.64 -19.31
N ASP A 400 6.01 14.96 -19.44
CA ASP A 400 7.13 15.90 -19.42
C ASP A 400 7.75 15.99 -18.03
N GLU A 401 6.92 16.03 -16.99
CA GLU A 401 7.35 15.99 -15.60
C GLU A 401 8.11 14.71 -15.25
N LEU A 402 7.65 13.55 -15.74
CA LEU A 402 8.34 12.27 -15.57
C LEU A 402 9.69 12.25 -16.31
N ASN A 403 9.73 12.74 -17.55
CA ASN A 403 10.98 12.87 -18.31
C ASN A 403 12.02 13.72 -17.57
N GLN A 404 11.63 14.91 -17.10
CA GLN A 404 12.51 15.80 -16.34
C GLN A 404 12.94 15.19 -15.01
N PHE A 405 12.04 14.46 -14.33
CA PHE A 405 12.37 13.79 -13.09
C PHE A 405 13.54 12.81 -13.24
N PHE A 406 13.47 11.92 -14.22
CA PHE A 406 14.49 10.90 -14.42
C PHE A 406 15.80 11.45 -15.00
N ASN A 407 15.72 12.43 -15.91
CA ASN A 407 16.88 12.92 -16.64
C ASN A 407 17.67 14.01 -15.89
N GLU A 408 16.99 14.79 -15.03
CA GLU A 408 17.58 15.99 -14.44
C GLU A 408 17.41 16.04 -12.92
N ARG A 409 16.18 15.93 -12.41
CA ARG A 409 15.88 16.20 -10.99
C ARG A 409 16.40 15.12 -10.06
N MET A 410 16.17 13.85 -10.38
CA MET A 410 16.63 12.73 -9.55
C MET A 410 18.17 12.63 -9.53
N PRO A 411 18.89 12.71 -10.67
CA PRO A 411 20.35 12.83 -10.66
C PRO A 411 20.84 14.05 -9.87
N GLY A 412 20.19 15.21 -10.04
CA GLY A 412 20.53 16.43 -9.30
C GLY A 412 20.36 16.31 -7.78
N ALA A 413 19.27 15.70 -7.33
CA ALA A 413 19.01 15.41 -5.92
C ALA A 413 20.07 14.46 -5.34
N CYS A 414 20.47 13.44 -6.10
CA CYS A 414 21.52 12.52 -5.70
C CYS A 414 22.89 13.18 -5.61
N ASP A 415 23.26 14.00 -6.59
CA ASP A 415 24.50 14.78 -6.57
C ASP A 415 24.53 15.77 -5.39
N GLU A 416 23.38 16.39 -5.06
CA GLU A 416 23.24 17.28 -3.91
C GLU A 416 23.50 16.55 -2.59
N VAL A 417 22.81 15.43 -2.34
CA VAL A 417 22.98 14.65 -1.10
C VAL A 417 24.36 14.01 -1.02
N ALA A 418 24.91 13.54 -2.14
CA ALA A 418 26.21 12.89 -2.17
C ALA A 418 27.36 13.87 -1.98
N ASN A 419 27.33 15.06 -2.60
CA ASN A 419 28.52 15.92 -2.71
C ASN A 419 28.39 17.27 -2.03
N LYS A 420 27.17 17.78 -1.79
CA LYS A 420 26.97 19.17 -1.37
C LYS A 420 26.62 19.32 0.10
N ILE A 421 26.12 18.26 0.76
CA ILE A 421 25.78 18.36 2.17
C ILE A 421 26.99 17.99 3.06
N SER A 422 27.81 18.98 3.37
CA SER A 422 29.06 18.82 4.14
C SER A 422 28.85 18.72 5.66
N ASN A 423 27.68 19.12 6.19
CA ASN A 423 27.42 19.26 7.62
C ASN A 423 26.46 18.21 8.21
N LEU A 424 26.09 17.17 7.45
CA LEU A 424 25.24 16.10 7.99
C LEU A 424 26.03 15.13 8.88
N ASP A 425 25.38 14.68 9.94
CA ASP A 425 25.81 13.50 10.67
C ASP A 425 26.02 12.32 9.70
N PRO A 426 27.15 11.58 9.79
CA PRO A 426 27.45 10.48 8.87
C PRO A 426 26.36 9.40 8.80
N ASN A 427 25.64 9.15 9.90
CA ASN A 427 24.56 8.16 9.93
C ASN A 427 23.37 8.69 9.12
N VAL A 428 23.00 9.96 9.32
CA VAL A 428 21.92 10.61 8.55
C VAL A 428 22.25 10.62 7.07
N ARG A 429 23.47 10.99 6.68
CA ARG A 429 23.92 10.96 5.28
C ARG A 429 23.83 9.55 4.69
N SER A 430 24.25 8.53 5.44
CA SER A 430 24.19 7.13 4.99
C SER A 430 22.74 6.67 4.77
N ILE A 431 21.83 7.02 5.68
CA ILE A 431 20.39 6.74 5.54
C ILE A 431 19.83 7.39 4.28
N LEU A 432 20.11 8.68 4.05
CA LEU A 432 19.57 9.41 2.91
C LEU A 432 20.06 8.86 1.58
N LEU A 433 21.36 8.57 1.46
CA LEU A 433 21.95 7.99 0.24
C LEU A 433 21.39 6.59 -0.05
N ALA A 434 21.21 5.77 0.99
CA ALA A 434 20.61 4.45 0.86
C ALA A 434 19.12 4.55 0.48
N GLN A 435 18.37 5.47 1.10
CA GLN A 435 16.96 5.71 0.81
C GLN A 435 16.76 6.13 -0.65
N LEU A 436 17.55 7.10 -1.13
CA LEU A 436 17.48 7.64 -2.48
C LEU A 436 18.03 6.71 -3.57
N GLN A 437 18.75 5.64 -3.19
CA GLN A 437 19.40 4.70 -4.12
C GLN A 437 20.31 5.38 -5.15
N CYS A 438 21.09 6.37 -4.71
CA CYS A 438 21.85 7.24 -5.61
C CYS A 438 22.95 6.56 -6.43
N THR A 439 23.33 5.33 -6.09
CA THR A 439 24.21 4.48 -6.92
C THR A 439 23.60 4.12 -8.28
N THR A 440 22.29 4.32 -8.46
CA THR A 440 21.60 4.05 -9.73
C THR A 440 21.80 5.15 -10.77
N PHE A 441 22.15 6.37 -10.32
CA PHE A 441 22.25 7.57 -11.15
C PHE A 441 23.69 8.09 -11.30
N THR A 442 24.67 7.39 -10.72
CA THR A 442 26.09 7.76 -10.86
C THR A 442 26.53 7.75 -12.33
N ARG A 443 27.14 8.86 -12.73
CA ARG A 443 27.54 9.25 -14.10
C ARG A 443 28.13 8.11 -14.93
N LYS A 444 27.63 7.95 -16.16
CA LYS A 444 28.44 7.46 -17.30
C LYS A 444 29.50 8.49 -17.66
#